data_AF-A0A813LWJ4-F1
#
_entry.id   AF-A0A813LWJ4-F1
#
_cell.length_a   1.000
_cell.length_b   1.000
_cell.length_c   1.000
_cell.angle_alpha   90.00
_cell.angle_beta   90.00
_cell.angle_gamma   90.00
#
_symmetry.space_group_name_H-M   'P 1'
#
loop_
_entity.id
_entity.type
_entity.pdbx_description
1 polymer ?
#
loop_
_entity_poly.entity_id
_entity_poly.type
_entity_poly.pdbx_seq_one_letter_code
_entity_poly.pdbx_strand_id
1 'polypeptide(L)'
;VILFDLDWNPQNDKQAIARAHRFGQQNEVRVFRLLTKSGVEQHMEKRCREKLDLEKKIMGAGMFCPSASQEHRLDMLRSLLGLSTDAAKAASEQDVKEALTSPAELNRLLARSPEELAAFTEIDEELFKDAGSELTSAEDTPTLLVNCGRLMRQDEVPDGFCIGEESDDDDTW
;
A
#
# COMPACT_ATOMS: atom_id res chain seq x y z
N VAL A 1 5.45 11.13 -3.38
CA VAL A 1 5.47 10.99 -1.91
C VAL A 1 5.56 9.51 -1.59
N ILE A 2 6.45 9.11 -0.69
CA ILE A 2 6.55 7.72 -0.24
C ILE A 2 6.21 7.71 1.24
N LEU A 3 5.22 6.91 1.62
CA LEU A 3 4.84 6.64 3.00
C LEU A 3 5.47 5.31 3.42
N PHE A 4 6.28 5.35 4.48
CA PHE A 4 6.91 4.18 5.06
C PHE A 4 6.08 3.68 6.24
N ASP A 5 5.89 4.52 7.25
CA ASP A 5 5.15 4.15 8.45
C ASP A 5 3.64 4.22 8.19
N LEU A 6 2.93 3.21 8.68
CA LEU A 6 1.49 3.21 8.73
C LEU A 6 1.04 3.82 10.06
N ASP A 7 0.45 5.00 10.00
CA ASP A 7 -0.13 5.61 11.19
C ASP A 7 -1.53 5.05 11.49
N TRP A 8 -1.81 4.82 12.78
CA TRP A 8 -3.14 4.45 13.27
C TRP A 8 -4.21 5.54 13.02
N ASN A 9 -3.78 6.77 12.74
CA ASN A 9 -4.62 7.90 12.41
C ASN A 9 -4.47 8.26 10.92
N PRO A 10 -5.44 7.90 10.06
CA PRO A 10 -5.37 8.19 8.63
C PRO A 10 -5.29 9.67 8.26
N GLN A 11 -5.69 10.56 9.18
CA GLN A 11 -5.63 12.00 8.94
C GLN A 11 -4.17 12.51 8.90
N ASN A 12 -3.23 11.83 9.58
CA ASN A 12 -1.83 12.21 9.52
C ASN A 12 -1.27 12.00 8.09
N ASP A 13 -1.56 10.84 7.51
CA ASP A 13 -1.20 10.52 6.13
C ASP A 13 -1.79 11.52 5.13
N LYS A 14 -3.07 11.89 5.29
CA LYS A 14 -3.72 12.90 4.45
C LYS A 14 -2.99 14.25 4.53
N GLN A 15 -2.58 14.67 5.72
CA GLN A 15 -1.82 15.91 5.90
C GLN A 15 -0.42 15.83 5.29
N ALA A 16 0.24 14.68 5.38
CA ALA A 16 1.54 14.44 4.76
C ALA A 16 1.45 14.53 3.23
N ILE A 17 0.45 13.88 2.63
CA ILE A 17 0.17 13.95 1.19
C ILE A 17 -0.13 15.38 0.75
N ALA A 18 -0.92 16.11 1.52
CA ALA A 18 -1.29 17.50 1.22
C ALA A 18 -0.06 18.44 1.13
N ARG A 19 1.08 18.08 1.72
CA ARG A 19 2.33 18.87 1.57
C ARG A 19 2.83 18.88 0.13
N ALA A 20 2.62 17.80 -0.62
CA ALA A 20 2.96 17.73 -2.03
C ALA A 20 1.87 18.35 -2.93
N HIS A 21 0.60 18.26 -2.54
CA HIS A 21 -0.53 18.89 -3.24
C HIS A 21 -0.71 20.36 -2.86
N ARG A 22 0.32 21.18 -3.09
CA ARG A 22 0.28 22.61 -2.76
C ARG A 22 -0.01 23.46 -3.99
N PHE A 23 -0.64 24.61 -3.77
CA PHE A 23 -0.92 25.58 -4.83
C PHE A 23 0.38 26.00 -5.54
N GLY A 24 0.37 25.96 -6.88
CA GLY A 24 1.54 26.22 -7.72
C GLY A 24 2.27 24.97 -8.20
N GLN A 25 1.93 23.78 -7.70
CA GLN A 25 2.46 22.53 -8.22
C GLN A 25 1.90 22.21 -9.62
N GLN A 26 2.79 22.07 -10.61
CA GLN A 26 2.43 21.77 -12.01
C GLN A 26 2.68 20.31 -12.40
N ASN A 27 3.53 19.60 -11.64
CA ASN A 27 3.90 18.23 -11.95
C ASN A 27 2.93 17.23 -11.29
N GLU A 28 2.65 16.11 -11.97
CA GLU A 28 1.86 15.02 -11.42
C GLU A 28 2.46 14.50 -10.11
N VAL A 29 1.63 14.38 -9.08
CA VAL A 29 2.03 13.85 -7.77
C VAL A 29 1.50 12.43 -7.64
N ARG A 30 2.41 11.46 -7.55
CA ARG A 30 2.11 10.08 -7.18
C ARG A 30 2.47 9.83 -5.73
N VAL A 31 1.60 9.10 -5.04
CA VAL A 31 1.76 8.72 -3.64
C VAL A 31 1.84 7.21 -3.58
N PHE A 32 2.95 6.72 -3.03
CA PHE A 32 3.16 5.30 -2.80
C PHE A 32 3.22 5.05 -1.30
N ARG A 33 2.68 3.92 -0.89
CA ARG A 33 2.75 3.41 0.47
C ARG A 33 3.41 2.05 0.40
N LEU A 34 4.50 1.90 1.13
CA LEU A 34 5.18 0.62 1.22
C LEU A 34 4.45 -0.21 2.27
N LEU A 35 4.12 -1.44 1.91
CA LEU A 35 3.46 -2.41 2.78
C LEU A 35 4.28 -3.69 2.70
N THR A 36 4.65 -4.22 3.87
CA THR A 36 5.26 -5.55 3.95
C THR A 36 4.17 -6.61 4.09
N LYS A 37 4.54 -7.87 3.83
CA LYS A 37 3.67 -9.02 4.09
C LYS A 37 3.71 -9.41 5.57
N SER A 38 3.54 -8.44 6.47
CA SER A 38 3.43 -8.65 7.91
C SER A 38 1.97 -8.62 8.33
N GLY A 39 1.55 -9.56 9.17
CA GLY A 39 0.17 -9.63 9.66
C GLY A 39 -0.24 -8.37 10.44
N VAL A 40 0.70 -7.74 11.14
CA VAL A 40 0.44 -6.50 11.89
C VAL A 40 0.16 -5.33 10.95
N GLU A 41 0.95 -5.18 9.90
CA GLU A 41 0.78 -4.08 8.92
C GLU A 41 -0.51 -4.25 8.12
N GLN A 42 -0.83 -5.47 7.69
CA GLN A 42 -2.10 -5.76 7.02
C GLN A 42 -3.31 -5.47 7.92
N HIS A 43 -3.23 -5.87 9.20
CA HIS A 43 -4.30 -5.58 10.15
C HIS A 43 -4.49 -4.07 10.33
N MET A 44 -3.40 -3.34 10.51
CA MET A 44 -3.44 -1.90 10.69
C MET A 44 -3.97 -1.19 9.44
N GLU A 45 -3.54 -1.60 8.25
CA GLU A 45 -3.98 -1.06 6.97
C GLU A 45 -5.50 -1.24 6.79
N LYS A 46 -6.02 -2.44 7.09
CA LYS A 46 -7.47 -2.70 7.10
C LYS A 46 -8.22 -1.78 8.06
N ARG A 47 -7.74 -1.62 9.30
CA ARG A 47 -8.38 -0.73 10.29
C ARG A 47 -8.36 0.73 9.84
N CYS A 48 -7.26 1.19 9.26
CA CYS A 48 -7.15 2.55 8.74
C CYS A 48 -8.11 2.78 7.56
N ARG A 49 -8.29 1.78 6.69
CA ARG A 49 -9.28 1.81 5.60
C ARG A 49 -10.71 1.89 6.13
N GLU A 50 -11.05 1.08 7.13
CA GLU A 50 -12.37 1.12 7.80
C GLU A 50 -12.66 2.50 8.43
N LYS A 51 -11.66 3.08 9.13
CA LYS A 51 -11.77 4.43 9.70
C LYS A 51 -11.99 5.51 8.63
N LEU A 52 -11.27 5.42 7.50
CA LEU A 52 -11.45 6.34 6.37
C LEU A 52 -12.83 6.21 5.72
N ASP A 53 -13.33 4.99 5.57
CA ASP A 53 -14.64 4.76 4.97
C ASP A 53 -15.77 5.21 5.88
N LEU A 54 -15.62 5.05 7.20
CA LEU A 54 -16.53 5.63 8.17
C LEU A 54 -16.51 7.17 8.10
N GLU A 55 -15.33 7.79 8.04
CA GLU A 55 -15.19 9.24 7.87
C GLU A 55 -15.89 9.73 6.58
N LYS A 56 -15.67 9.06 5.44
CA LYS A 56 -16.34 9.39 4.17
C LYS A 56 -17.86 9.30 4.28
N LYS A 57 -18.38 8.27 4.94
CA LYS A 57 -19.83 8.11 5.15
C LYS A 57 -20.39 9.24 6.02
N ILE A 58 -19.71 9.59 7.10
CA ILE A 58 -20.13 10.66 8.01
C ILE A 58 -20.02 12.03 7.32
N MET A 59 -18.92 12.31 6.61
CA MET A 59 -18.71 13.58 5.93
C MET A 59 -19.65 13.75 4.73
N GLY A 60 -19.88 12.68 3.96
CA GLY A 60 -20.86 12.67 2.87
C GLY A 60 -22.30 12.84 3.36
N ALA A 61 -22.62 12.26 4.52
CA ALA A 61 -23.90 12.52 5.19
C ALA A 61 -23.93 13.90 5.89
N GLY A 62 -22.80 14.51 6.23
CA GLY A 62 -22.72 15.83 6.87
C GLY A 62 -22.76 16.99 5.88
N MET A 63 -22.34 16.76 4.63
CA MET A 63 -22.35 17.71 3.51
C MET A 63 -23.73 17.76 2.82
N PHE A 64 -24.81 17.77 3.59
CA PHE A 64 -26.11 18.20 3.07
C PHE A 64 -26.05 19.71 2.84
N CYS A 65 -25.41 20.13 1.74
CA CYS A 65 -25.49 21.50 1.27
C CYS A 65 -26.98 21.89 1.22
N PRO A 66 -27.42 22.95 1.91
CA PRO A 66 -28.82 23.37 1.92
C PRO A 66 -29.36 23.68 0.51
N SER A 67 -28.45 23.97 -0.43
CA SER A 67 -28.71 24.27 -1.84
C SER A 67 -28.72 23.04 -2.76
N ALA A 68 -28.37 21.84 -2.28
CA ALA A 68 -28.36 20.64 -3.11
C ALA A 68 -29.79 20.13 -3.34
N SER A 69 -30.14 19.90 -4.61
CA SER A 69 -31.41 19.29 -5.02
C SER A 69 -31.63 17.95 -4.30
N GLN A 70 -32.89 17.67 -3.94
CA GLN A 70 -33.30 16.44 -3.25
C GLN A 70 -32.86 15.19 -4.01
N GLU A 71 -32.83 15.24 -5.34
CA GLU A 71 -32.40 14.15 -6.21
C GLU A 71 -30.91 13.85 -6.07
N HIS A 72 -30.07 14.87 -6.05
CA HIS A 72 -28.61 14.73 -5.87
C HIS A 72 -28.26 14.17 -4.49
N ARG A 73 -29.06 14.51 -3.48
CA ARG A 73 -28.96 13.95 -2.12
C ARG A 73 -29.29 12.47 -2.09
N LEU A 74 -30.36 12.05 -2.77
CA LEU A 74 -30.77 10.65 -2.84
C LEU A 74 -29.75 9.80 -3.60
N ASP A 75 -29.17 10.33 -4.68
CA ASP A 75 -28.14 9.62 -5.45
C ASP A 75 -26.85 9.43 -4.65
N MET A 76 -26.40 10.47 -3.93
CA MET A 76 -25.26 10.38 -3.02
C MET A 76 -25.49 9.36 -1.89
N LEU A 77 -26.69 9.34 -1.30
CA LEU A 77 -27.06 8.36 -0.27
C LEU A 77 -27.09 6.92 -0.80
N ARG A 78 -27.56 6.71 -2.04
CA ARG A 78 -27.55 5.40 -2.70
C ARG A 78 -26.12 4.89 -2.92
N SER A 79 -25.22 5.78 -3.35
CA SER A 79 -23.80 5.47 -3.51
C SER A 79 -23.12 5.15 -2.17
N LEU A 80 -23.35 5.96 -1.13
CA LEU A 80 -22.77 5.77 0.21
C LEU A 80 -23.23 4.49 0.93
N LEU A 81 -24.49 4.10 0.72
CA LEU A 81 -25.07 2.89 1.29
C LEU A 81 -24.76 1.64 0.46
N GLY A 82 -24.04 1.77 -0.66
CA GLY A 82 -23.65 0.64 -1.51
C GLY A 82 -24.84 -0.05 -2.18
N LEU A 83 -25.97 0.65 -2.35
CA LEU A 83 -27.17 0.10 -2.99
C LEU A 83 -27.03 -0.01 -4.52
N SER A 84 -25.99 0.58 -5.11
CA SER A 84 -25.56 0.28 -6.48
C SER A 84 -24.70 -0.99 -6.47
N THR A 85 -25.33 -2.09 -6.89
CA THR A 85 -24.81 -3.47 -6.85
C THR A 85 -23.53 -3.72 -7.66
N ASP A 86 -23.10 -2.77 -8.47
CA ASP A 86 -21.95 -2.92 -9.39
C ASP A 86 -20.64 -2.43 -8.76
N ALA A 87 -20.67 -1.41 -7.90
CA ALA A 87 -19.48 -0.89 -7.22
C ALA A 87 -19.05 -1.76 -6.02
N ALA A 88 -20.01 -2.38 -5.34
CA ALA A 88 -19.73 -3.28 -4.22
C ALA A 88 -19.06 -4.59 -4.67
N LYS A 89 -19.37 -5.08 -5.89
CA LYS A 89 -18.72 -6.27 -6.47
C LYS A 89 -17.30 -6.00 -6.96
N ALA A 90 -17.05 -4.83 -7.57
CA ALA A 90 -15.70 -4.42 -7.96
C ALA A 90 -14.78 -4.19 -6.74
N ALA A 91 -15.33 -3.73 -5.61
CA ALA A 91 -14.57 -3.55 -4.37
C ALA A 91 -14.27 -4.88 -3.65
N SER A 92 -15.15 -5.89 -3.76
CA SER A 92 -14.87 -7.24 -3.24
C SER A 92 -13.92 -8.05 -4.13
N GLU A 93 -13.81 -7.71 -5.42
CA GLU A 93 -12.87 -8.35 -6.37
C GLU A 93 -11.48 -7.70 -6.40
N GLN A 94 -11.32 -6.53 -5.76
CA GLN A 94 -10.01 -6.09 -5.29
C GLN A 94 -9.67 -6.77 -3.96
N ASP A 95 -9.75 -8.10 -3.93
CA ASP A 95 -8.71 -8.86 -3.27
C ASP A 95 -7.42 -8.37 -3.93
N VAL A 96 -6.76 -7.41 -3.27
CA VAL A 96 -5.40 -7.02 -3.59
C VAL A 96 -4.67 -8.33 -3.67
N LYS A 97 -4.35 -8.81 -4.89
CA LYS A 97 -3.60 -10.04 -5.05
C LYS A 97 -2.40 -9.86 -4.14
N GLU A 98 -2.35 -10.62 -3.05
CA GLU A 98 -1.30 -10.56 -2.02
C GLU A 98 0.07 -11.02 -2.57
N ALA A 99 0.19 -11.03 -3.90
CA ALA A 99 1.40 -11.19 -4.65
C ALA A 99 2.27 -9.96 -4.46
N LEU A 100 3.54 -10.21 -4.18
CA LEU A 100 4.56 -9.19 -4.17
C LEU A 100 4.55 -8.44 -5.50
N THR A 101 4.58 -7.10 -5.46
CA THR A 101 4.62 -6.29 -6.68
C THR A 101 5.87 -6.63 -7.48
N SER A 102 5.68 -7.11 -8.71
CA SER A 102 6.81 -7.45 -9.58
C SER A 102 7.58 -6.19 -10.00
N PRO A 103 8.90 -6.26 -10.27
CA PRO A 103 9.67 -5.10 -10.74
C PRO A 103 9.07 -4.45 -12.00
N ALA A 104 8.61 -5.26 -12.95
CA ALA A 104 7.94 -4.77 -14.15
C ALA A 104 6.62 -4.03 -13.87
N GLU A 105 5.85 -4.50 -12.88
CA GLU A 105 4.63 -3.83 -12.44
C GLU A 105 4.95 -2.53 -11.70
N LEU A 106 5.97 -2.53 -10.84
CA LEU A 106 6.46 -1.34 -10.15
C LEU A 106 6.89 -0.25 -11.15
N ASN A 107 7.64 -0.60 -12.20
CA ASN A 107 8.05 0.35 -13.23
C ASN A 107 6.86 0.98 -13.94
N ARG A 108 5.80 0.21 -14.20
CA ARG A 108 4.55 0.74 -14.76
C ARG A 108 3.85 1.69 -13.80
N LEU A 109 3.85 1.37 -12.50
CA LEU A 109 3.26 2.22 -11.47
C LEU A 109 4.07 3.51 -11.24
N LEU A 110 5.38 3.49 -11.46
CA LEU A 110 6.27 4.65 -11.32
C LEU A 110 6.25 5.56 -12.56
N ALA A 111 6.26 4.98 -13.77
CA ALA A 111 6.43 5.71 -15.02
C ALA A 111 5.26 6.64 -15.34
N ARG A 112 5.59 7.89 -15.68
CA ARG A 112 4.66 8.92 -16.16
C ARG A 112 4.64 9.00 -17.67
N SER A 113 5.79 8.77 -18.29
CA SER A 113 5.98 8.75 -19.73
C SER A 113 6.52 7.39 -20.20
N PRO A 114 6.34 7.05 -21.49
CA PRO A 114 6.95 5.83 -22.05
C PRO A 114 8.48 5.89 -22.06
N GLU A 115 9.08 7.07 -22.09
CA GLU A 115 10.53 7.27 -22.01
C GLU A 115 11.06 6.89 -20.62
N GLU A 116 10.38 7.30 -19.55
CA GLU A 116 10.73 6.90 -18.17
C GLU A 116 10.61 5.38 -17.98
N LEU A 117 9.58 4.77 -18.60
CA LEU A 117 9.41 3.31 -18.54
C LEU A 117 10.58 2.57 -19.22
N ALA A 118 11.04 3.07 -20.37
CA ALA A 118 12.21 2.52 -21.05
C ALA A 118 13.47 2.67 -20.19
N ALA A 119 13.68 3.85 -19.59
CA ALA A 119 14.81 4.10 -18.70
C ALA A 119 14.80 3.19 -17.45
N PHE A 120 13.64 2.96 -16.81
CA PHE A 120 13.54 2.03 -15.69
C PHE A 120 13.82 0.58 -16.10
N THR A 121 13.41 0.19 -17.30
CA THR A 121 13.71 -1.15 -17.83
C THR A 121 15.22 -1.32 -18.06
N GLU A 122 15.89 -0.29 -18.57
CA GLU A 122 17.35 -0.30 -18.74
C GLU A 122 18.09 -0.37 -17.39
N ILE A 123 17.64 0.39 -16.38
CA ILE A 123 18.19 0.33 -15.02
C ILE A 123 18.03 -1.08 -14.42
N ASP A 124 16.86 -1.69 -14.57
CA ASP A 124 16.63 -3.07 -14.11
C ASP A 124 17.59 -4.04 -14.81
N GLU A 125 17.74 -3.93 -16.14
CA GLU A 125 18.68 -4.76 -16.91
C GLU A 125 20.13 -4.62 -16.42
N GLU A 126 20.60 -3.40 -16.12
CA GLU A 126 21.93 -3.19 -15.53
C GLU A 126 22.05 -3.83 -14.14
N LEU A 127 21.04 -3.64 -13.29
CA LEU A 127 21.03 -4.17 -11.93
C LEU A 127 21.02 -5.70 -11.90
N PHE A 128 20.32 -6.34 -12.84
CA PHE A 128 20.28 -7.80 -12.96
C PHE A 128 21.53 -8.38 -13.66
N LYS A 129 22.22 -7.61 -14.52
CA LYS A 129 23.51 -8.03 -15.12
C LYS A 129 24.58 -8.24 -14.05
N ASP A 130 24.65 -7.33 -13.07
CA ASP A 130 25.62 -7.40 -11.97
C ASP A 130 25.25 -8.47 -10.93
N ALA A 131 23.96 -8.85 -10.82
CA ALA A 131 23.45 -9.81 -9.85
C ALA A 131 23.63 -11.30 -10.26
N GLY A 132 24.13 -11.58 -11.46
CA GLY A 132 24.60 -12.92 -11.84
C GLY A 132 23.59 -14.07 -11.69
N SER A 133 22.34 -13.93 -12.15
CA SER A 133 21.44 -15.07 -12.43
C SER A 133 20.22 -14.62 -13.23
N GLU A 134 19.94 -15.32 -14.33
CA GLU A 134 18.70 -15.24 -15.10
C GLU A 134 17.49 -15.56 -14.20
N LEU A 135 16.53 -14.65 -14.10
CA LEU A 135 15.30 -14.83 -13.31
C LEU A 135 14.16 -15.20 -14.26
N THR A 136 13.87 -16.50 -14.41
CA THR A 136 12.81 -17.01 -15.32
C THR A 136 11.55 -17.51 -14.58
N SER A 137 11.47 -17.39 -13.26
CA SER A 137 10.28 -17.81 -12.51
C SER A 137 9.96 -16.96 -11.28
N ALA A 138 8.66 -16.83 -11.02
CA ALA A 138 8.05 -15.98 -10.00
C ALA A 138 8.17 -16.52 -8.56
N GLU A 139 8.77 -17.70 -8.37
CA GLU A 139 8.92 -18.36 -7.06
C GLU A 139 10.32 -18.21 -6.47
N ASP A 140 11.32 -17.82 -7.27
CA ASP A 140 12.64 -17.52 -6.78
C ASP A 140 12.61 -16.13 -6.15
N THR A 141 12.83 -16.06 -4.83
CA THR A 141 13.00 -14.79 -4.12
C THR A 141 13.92 -13.89 -4.94
N PRO A 142 13.46 -12.71 -5.37
CA PRO A 142 14.17 -11.96 -6.40
C PRO A 142 15.59 -11.67 -5.91
N THR A 143 16.57 -12.11 -6.70
CA THR A 143 18.01 -11.94 -6.51
C THR A 143 18.43 -10.48 -6.24
N LEU A 144 17.54 -9.52 -6.53
CA LEU A 144 17.56 -8.14 -6.01
C LEU A 144 17.83 -8.05 -4.50
N LEU A 145 17.16 -8.88 -3.69
CA LEU A 145 17.37 -8.90 -2.24
C LEU A 145 18.76 -9.41 -1.86
N VAL A 146 19.45 -10.16 -2.72
CA VAL A 146 20.80 -10.67 -2.44
C VAL A 146 21.85 -9.57 -2.59
N ASN A 147 21.68 -8.62 -3.53
CA ASN A 147 22.60 -7.50 -3.74
C ASN A 147 22.31 -6.29 -2.82
N CYS A 148 21.05 -6.11 -2.40
CA CYS A 148 20.67 -5.07 -1.42
C CYS A 148 20.97 -5.46 0.05
N GLY A 149 21.66 -6.57 0.26
CA GLY A 149 21.73 -7.25 1.56
C GLY A 149 20.45 -8.04 1.79
N ARG A 150 20.56 -9.38 1.74
CA ARG A 150 19.42 -10.24 2.05
C ARG A 150 18.90 -9.86 3.43
N LEU A 151 17.57 -9.87 3.62
CA LEU A 151 17.02 -9.80 4.97
C LEU A 151 17.72 -10.87 5.81
N MET A 152 18.27 -10.45 6.94
CA MET A 152 18.94 -11.33 7.88
C MET A 152 18.02 -12.52 8.16
N ARG A 153 18.51 -13.72 7.90
CA ARG A 153 17.70 -14.92 8.14
C ARG A 153 17.64 -15.20 9.64
N GLN A 154 16.69 -16.02 10.07
CA GLN A 154 16.53 -16.37 11.49
C GLN A 154 17.82 -16.97 12.09
N ASP A 155 18.63 -17.65 11.29
CA ASP A 155 19.94 -18.21 11.66
C ASP A 155 21.07 -17.18 11.77
N GLU A 156 20.88 -15.95 11.29
CA GLU A 156 21.87 -14.87 11.33
C GLU A 156 21.55 -13.83 12.40
N VAL A 157 20.38 -13.94 13.06
CA VAL A 157 19.97 -13.03 14.14
C VAL A 157 20.92 -13.22 15.33
N PRO A 158 21.57 -12.17 15.84
CA PRO A 158 22.39 -12.27 17.04
C PRO A 158 21.55 -12.78 18.22
N ASP A 159 22.13 -13.65 19.05
CA ASP A 159 21.42 -14.38 20.12
C ASP A 159 20.57 -13.49 21.05
N GLY A 160 20.90 -12.21 21.22
CA GLY A 160 20.14 -11.25 22.03
C GLY A 160 18.84 -10.72 21.40
N PHE A 161 18.58 -11.04 20.12
CA PHE A 161 17.36 -10.68 19.38
C PHE A 161 16.53 -11.90 18.97
N CYS A 162 17.02 -13.10 19.24
CA CYS A 162 16.22 -14.32 19.11
C CYS A 162 15.06 -14.23 20.10
N ILE A 163 13.83 -14.27 19.59
CA ILE A 163 12.65 -14.45 20.44
C ILE A 163 12.87 -15.80 21.10
N GLY A 164 13.18 -15.80 22.40
CA GLY A 164 13.23 -17.03 23.17
C GLY A 164 11.91 -17.74 22.96
N GLU A 165 11.96 -19.03 22.64
CA GLU A 165 10.83 -19.89 22.94
C GLU A 165 10.65 -19.80 24.46
N GLU A 166 9.85 -18.83 24.90
CA GLU A 166 9.23 -18.87 26.21
C GLU A 166 8.42 -20.17 26.20
N SER A 167 9.02 -21.23 26.74
CA SER A 167 8.29 -22.40 27.16
C SER A 167 7.17 -21.88 28.06
N ASP A 168 5.93 -22.04 27.62
CA ASP A 168 4.68 -21.77 28.36
C ASP A 168 4.53 -22.66 29.63
N ASP A 169 5.63 -22.96 30.35
CA ASP A 169 5.68 -23.91 31.46
C ASP A 169 5.82 -23.27 32.85
N ASP A 170 5.90 -21.94 32.98
CA ASP A 170 6.01 -21.28 34.30
C ASP A 170 4.79 -20.42 34.68
N ASP A 171 3.59 -21.01 34.54
CA ASP A 171 2.44 -20.61 35.37
C ASP A 171 2.55 -21.28 36.75
N THR A 172 3.48 -20.79 37.58
CA THR A 172 3.47 -21.03 39.03
C THR A 172 3.49 -19.71 39.79
N TRP A 173 2.30 -19.16 40.07
CA TRP A 173 1.76 -18.75 41.39
C TRP A 173 0.58 -17.78 41.24
#